data_AF-A0A945W1L6-F1
#
_entry.id   AF-A0A945W1L6-F1
#
_cell.length_a   1.000
_cell.length_b   1.000
_cell.length_c   1.000
_cell.angle_alpha   90.00
_cell.angle_beta   90.00
_cell.angle_gamma   90.00
#
_symmetry.space_group_name_H-M   'P 1'
#
loop_
_entity.id
_entity.type
_entity.pdbx_description
1 polymer ?
#
loop_
_entity_poly.entity_id
_entity_poly.type
_entity_poly.pdbx_seq_one_letter_code
_entity_poly.pdbx_strand_id
1 'polypeptide(L)'
;MARVTDAEVAAILDTSVSSFTPFITAANILVTTTLSTPAKITSTSLLKEIERWLAAHFFKCSLEPQEKVQEVGETKSTFFGASNEKLLNSTLYGQTALALDTSGTLSNLGKRIGRFKPILAISRAEDA
;
A
#
# COMPACT_ATOMS: atom_id res chain seq x y z
N MET A 1 10.92 15.66 7.26
CA MET A 1 11.41 14.90 8.44
C MET A 1 10.40 13.80 8.75
N ALA A 2 10.88 12.62 9.17
CA ALA A 2 10.02 11.53 9.62
C ALA A 2 9.19 11.94 10.85
N ARG A 3 7.94 11.47 10.91
CA ARG A 3 7.02 11.67 12.04
C ARG A 3 7.18 10.58 13.11
N VAL A 4 7.79 9.46 12.73
CA VAL A 4 7.92 8.23 13.53
C VAL A 4 9.39 7.92 13.83
N THR A 5 9.63 7.31 14.97
CA THR A 5 10.95 6.84 15.43
C THR A 5 11.10 5.32 15.35
N ASP A 6 12.33 4.81 15.37
CA ASP A 6 12.61 3.37 15.37
C ASP A 6 11.92 2.64 16.53
N ALA A 7 11.92 3.24 17.72
CA ALA A 7 11.28 2.65 18.92
C ALA A 7 9.76 2.49 18.75
N GLU A 8 9.09 3.43 18.08
CA GLU A 8 7.64 3.37 17.84
C GLU A 8 7.27 2.29 16.82
N VAL A 9 8.14 2.04 15.83
CA VAL A 9 7.96 0.94 14.86
C VAL A 9 8.26 -0.41 15.53
N ALA A 10 9.34 -0.49 16.33
CA ALA A 10 9.67 -1.68 17.11
C ALA A 10 8.52 -2.09 18.04
N ALA A 11 7.83 -1.12 18.65
CA ALA A 11 6.73 -1.39 19.57
C ALA A 11 5.54 -2.14 18.97
N ILE A 12 5.40 -2.19 17.64
CA ILE A 12 4.34 -2.96 16.94
C ILE A 12 4.86 -4.20 16.22
N LEU A 13 6.17 -4.44 16.28
CA LEU A 13 6.83 -5.57 15.65
C LEU A 13 7.39 -6.49 16.73
N ASP A 14 7.08 -7.77 16.63
CA ASP A 14 7.85 -8.79 17.35
C ASP A 14 9.14 -9.05 16.56
N THR A 15 10.23 -8.36 16.93
CA THR A 15 11.53 -8.40 16.26
C THR A 15 12.65 -7.93 17.19
N SER A 16 13.86 -8.46 16.99
CA SER A 16 15.08 -8.02 17.67
C SER A 16 15.86 -6.95 16.90
N VAL A 17 15.38 -6.55 15.71
CA VAL A 17 15.98 -5.48 14.90
C VAL A 17 15.81 -4.13 15.60
N SER A 18 16.89 -3.36 15.67
CA SER A 18 16.93 -2.07 16.38
C SER A 18 16.81 -0.84 15.47
N SER A 19 16.96 -1.00 14.15
CA SER A 19 16.88 0.10 13.19
C SER A 19 15.94 -0.22 12.03
N PHE A 20 15.00 0.70 11.81
CA PHE A 20 13.98 0.71 10.76
C PHE A 20 14.09 1.97 9.89
N THR A 21 15.12 2.79 10.11
CA THR A 21 15.39 4.06 9.40
C THR A 21 15.14 4.03 7.89
N PRO A 22 15.61 3.02 7.11
CA PRO A 22 15.31 2.98 5.67
C PRO A 22 13.81 2.84 5.37
N PHE A 23 13.08 2.04 6.16
CA PHE A 23 11.65 1.83 6.00
C PHE A 23 10.83 3.04 6.47
N ILE A 24 11.25 3.68 7.56
CA ILE A 24 10.69 4.95 8.04
C ILE A 24 10.87 6.04 7.00
N THR A 25 12.05 6.12 6.36
CA THR A 25 12.33 7.10 5.31
C THR A 25 11.41 6.90 4.11
N ALA A 26 11.27 5.67 3.63
CA ALA A 26 10.36 5.34 2.53
C ALA A 26 8.89 5.66 2.90
N ALA A 27 8.45 5.29 4.10
CA ALA A 27 7.10 5.58 4.58
C ALA A 27 6.86 7.10 4.69
N ASN A 28 7.82 7.86 5.20
CA ASN A 28 7.71 9.31 5.31
C ASN A 28 7.55 9.98 3.95
N ILE A 29 8.34 9.56 2.95
CA ILE A 29 8.24 10.07 1.58
C ILE A 29 6.85 9.77 1.02
N LEU A 30 6.38 8.52 1.13
CA LEU A 30 5.08 8.13 0.58
C LEU A 30 3.92 8.89 1.25
N VAL A 31 3.87 8.92 2.59
CA VAL A 31 2.83 9.63 3.34
C VAL A 31 2.86 11.13 3.04
N THR A 32 4.05 11.72 2.98
CA THR A 32 4.19 13.16 2.73
C THR A 32 3.74 13.53 1.31
N THR A 33 4.14 12.75 0.31
CA THR A 33 3.84 13.03 -1.11
C THR A 33 2.44 12.64 -1.57
N THR A 34 1.71 11.83 -0.80
CA THR A 34 0.39 11.32 -1.23
C THR A 34 -0.76 11.71 -0.31
N LEU A 35 -0.50 11.87 0.99
CA LEU A 35 -1.53 12.14 2.01
C LEU A 35 -1.40 13.52 2.64
N SER A 36 -0.17 13.98 2.88
CA SER A 36 0.11 15.30 3.45
C SER A 36 0.14 16.41 2.39
N THR A 37 0.67 16.10 1.20
CA THR A 37 0.82 17.04 0.08
C THR A 37 0.40 16.34 -1.21
N PRO A 38 -0.83 16.54 -1.71
CA PRO A 38 -1.87 17.45 -1.22
C PRO A 38 -2.44 17.04 0.14
N ALA A 39 -2.97 18.01 0.90
CA ALA A 39 -3.47 17.82 2.28
C ALA A 39 -4.79 17.02 2.33
N LYS A 40 -4.76 15.76 1.89
CA LYS A 40 -5.89 14.83 1.92
C LYS A 40 -6.22 14.37 3.33
N ILE A 41 -5.21 14.32 4.19
CA ILE A 41 -5.35 14.13 5.63
C ILE A 41 -4.66 15.30 6.33
N THR A 42 -5.40 16.01 7.17
CA THR A 42 -4.90 17.16 7.93
C THR A 42 -4.45 16.80 9.34
N SER A 43 -4.92 15.67 9.87
CA SER A 43 -4.53 15.17 11.20
C SER A 43 -3.08 14.67 11.19
N THR A 44 -2.20 15.40 11.87
CA THR A 44 -0.78 15.03 12.01
C THR A 44 -0.59 13.73 12.79
N SER A 45 -1.43 13.48 13.80
CA SER A 45 -1.44 12.21 14.55
C SER A 45 -1.83 11.04 13.65
N LEU A 46 -2.82 11.20 12.78
CA LEU A 46 -3.23 10.15 11.85
C LEU A 46 -2.15 9.87 10.80
N LEU A 47 -1.54 10.92 10.25
CA LEU A 47 -0.40 10.78 9.32
C LEU A 47 0.78 10.06 9.98
N LYS A 48 1.05 10.34 11.26
CA LYS A 48 2.10 9.65 12.03
C LYS A 48 1.78 8.16 12.20
N GLU A 49 0.54 7.82 12.55
CA GLU A 49 0.13 6.42 12.66
C GLU A 49 0.26 5.68 11.32
N ILE A 50 -0.25 6.25 10.23
CA ILE A 50 -0.12 5.65 8.90
C ILE A 50 1.35 5.43 8.52
N GLU A 51 2.24 6.40 8.79
CA GLU A 51 3.68 6.27 8.56
C GLU A 51 4.29 5.11 9.37
N ARG A 52 3.86 4.92 10.62
CA ARG A 52 4.33 3.86 11.51
C ARG A 52 3.96 2.47 10.99
N TRP A 53 2.68 2.30 10.61
CA TRP A 53 2.18 1.04 10.06
C TRP A 53 2.78 0.72 8.68
N LEU A 54 3.03 1.74 7.84
CA LEU A 54 3.74 1.55 6.56
C LEU A 54 5.20 1.15 6.73
N ALA A 55 5.92 1.75 7.69
CA ALA A 55 7.30 1.38 7.97
C ALA A 55 7.40 -0.09 8.41
N ALA A 56 6.49 -0.53 9.30
CA ALA A 56 6.39 -1.94 9.71
C ALA A 56 6.04 -2.87 8.54
N HIS A 57 5.11 -2.46 7.67
CA HIS A 57 4.78 -3.20 6.45
C HIS A 57 6.00 -3.40 5.55
N PHE A 58 6.75 -2.33 5.25
CA PHE A 58 7.93 -2.44 4.39
C PHE A 58 9.02 -3.32 5.00
N PHE A 59 9.23 -3.23 6.31
CA PHE A 59 10.15 -4.12 7.00
C PHE A 59 9.72 -5.59 6.86
N LYS A 60 8.45 -5.93 7.16
CA LYS A 60 7.97 -7.31 7.05
C LYS A 60 8.05 -7.84 5.62
N CYS A 61 7.67 -7.05 4.62
CA CYS A 61 7.81 -7.43 3.21
C CYS A 61 9.28 -7.66 2.79
N SER A 62 10.25 -7.02 3.46
CA SER A 62 11.68 -7.23 3.16
C SER A 62 12.25 -8.53 3.75
N LEU A 63 11.60 -9.08 4.78
CA LEU A 63 11.99 -10.34 5.41
C LEU A 63 11.43 -11.56 4.69
N GLU A 64 10.32 -11.40 3.97
CA GLU A 64 9.78 -12.48 3.15
C GLU A 64 10.74 -12.79 1.99
N PRO A 65 11.20 -14.04 1.86
CA PRO A 65 11.92 -14.47 0.68
C PRO A 65 11.05 -14.15 -0.54
N GLN A 66 11.58 -13.33 -1.45
CA GLN A 66 11.03 -13.17 -2.80
C GLN A 66 11.30 -14.48 -3.56
N GLU A 67 10.64 -15.58 -3.17
CA GLU A 67 10.73 -16.85 -3.88
C GLU A 67 10.09 -16.67 -5.25
N LYS A 68 10.95 -16.35 -6.23
CA LYS A 68 10.70 -16.62 -7.64
C LYS A 68 10.54 -18.12 -7.78
N VAL A 69 9.35 -18.55 -8.18
CA VAL A 69 8.99 -19.92 -8.54
C VAL A 69 10.15 -20.63 -9.25
N GLN A 70 10.74 -21.64 -8.62
CA GLN A 70 11.30 -22.79 -9.32
C GLN A 70 10.27 -23.92 -9.18
N GLU A 71 9.67 -24.32 -10.31
CA GLU A 71 8.88 -25.54 -10.37
C GLU A 71 9.77 -26.75 -10.03
N VAL A 72 9.54 -27.36 -8.86
CA VAL A 72 10.04 -28.70 -8.55
C VAL A 72 8.89 -29.49 -7.91
N GLY A 73 8.16 -30.24 -8.76
CA GLY A 73 7.28 -31.34 -8.34
C GLY A 73 5.83 -30.97 -8.00
N GLU A 74 4.95 -31.97 -8.10
CA GLU A 74 3.47 -32.01 -8.03
C GLU A 74 2.81 -31.45 -6.75
N THR A 75 3.35 -30.41 -6.13
CA THR A 75 2.68 -29.68 -5.05
C THR A 75 2.28 -28.30 -5.56
N LYS A 76 0.98 -28.10 -5.80
CA LYS A 76 0.43 -26.77 -6.07
C LYS A 76 0.39 -25.98 -4.77
N SER A 77 1.45 -25.24 -4.48
CA SER A 77 1.41 -24.11 -3.56
C SER A 77 0.80 -22.92 -4.29
N THR A 78 -0.32 -22.40 -3.79
CA THR A 78 -0.98 -21.21 -4.35
C THR A 78 -0.16 -19.97 -3.98
N PHE A 79 0.86 -19.67 -4.78
CA PHE A 79 1.73 -18.52 -4.57
C PHE A 79 1.06 -17.18 -4.90
N PHE A 80 1.61 -16.13 -4.28
CA PHE A 80 1.23 -14.72 -4.43
C PHE A 80 1.41 -14.22 -5.86
N GLY A 81 0.42 -14.41 -6.75
CA GLY A 81 0.60 -13.93 -8.13
C GLY A 81 -0.63 -13.71 -9.01
N ALA A 82 -1.87 -14.00 -8.57
CA ALA A 82 -3.01 -13.98 -9.49
C ALA A 82 -4.05 -12.84 -9.25
N SER A 83 -3.97 -12.08 -8.16
CA SER A 83 -4.87 -10.94 -7.96
C SER A 83 -4.09 -9.63 -7.87
N ASN A 84 -4.54 -8.65 -8.64
CA ASN A 84 -4.04 -7.26 -8.68
C ASN A 84 -4.29 -6.49 -7.35
N GLU A 85 -4.47 -7.20 -6.24
CA GLU A 85 -4.84 -6.72 -4.90
C GLU A 85 -3.67 -6.75 -3.90
N LYS A 86 -2.51 -7.29 -4.30
CA LYS A 86 -1.43 -7.70 -3.39
C LYS A 86 -0.26 -6.72 -3.34
N LEU A 87 -0.51 -5.50 -2.90
CA LEU A 87 0.54 -4.59 -2.42
C LEU A 87 0.39 -4.42 -0.91
N LEU A 88 -0.26 -3.34 -0.46
CA LEU A 88 -0.44 -3.05 0.96
C LEU A 88 -1.27 -4.12 1.70
N ASN A 89 -2.07 -4.93 1.01
CA ASN A 89 -2.82 -6.01 1.65
C ASN A 89 -2.00 -7.26 2.00
N SER A 90 -0.72 -7.34 1.61
CA SER A 90 0.10 -8.54 1.82
C SER A 90 0.41 -8.83 3.28
N THR A 91 0.41 -7.80 4.14
CA THR A 91 0.64 -7.94 5.57
C THR A 91 -0.45 -7.24 6.37
N LEU A 92 -0.71 -7.71 7.60
CA LEU A 92 -1.64 -7.05 8.52
C LEU A 92 -1.26 -5.58 8.75
N TYR A 93 0.03 -5.26 8.75
CA TYR A 93 0.51 -3.89 8.91
C TYR A 93 0.06 -2.97 7.78
N GLY A 94 0.13 -3.45 6.53
CA GLY A 94 -0.32 -2.67 5.38
C GLY A 94 -1.85 -2.59 5.29
N GLN A 95 -2.57 -3.62 5.72
CA GLN A 95 -4.03 -3.58 5.87
C GLN A 95 -4.46 -2.54 6.91
N THR A 96 -3.77 -2.47 8.05
CA THR A 96 -4.02 -1.43 9.06
C THR A 96 -3.71 -0.03 8.52
N ALA A 97 -2.62 0.15 7.77
CA ALA A 97 -2.32 1.43 7.13
C ALA A 97 -3.43 1.87 6.15
N LEU A 98 -3.99 0.91 5.39
CA LEU A 98 -5.14 1.17 4.51
C LEU A 98 -6.40 1.56 5.29
N ALA A 99 -6.68 0.87 6.41
CA ALA A 99 -7.84 1.16 7.25
C ALA A 99 -7.76 2.56 7.90
N LEU A 100 -6.55 3.02 8.21
CA LEU A 100 -6.30 4.35 8.78
C LEU A 100 -6.34 5.48 7.73
N ASP A 101 -6.12 5.18 6.46
CA ASP A 101 -6.24 6.17 5.37
C ASP A 101 -7.69 6.44 5.00
N THR A 102 -8.30 7.41 5.68
CA THR A 102 -9.67 7.87 5.42
C THR A 102 -9.86 8.52 4.04
N SER A 103 -8.79 8.85 3.32
CA SER A 103 -8.87 9.44 1.97
C SER A 103 -9.00 8.40 0.86
N GLY A 104 -8.70 7.12 1.16
CA GLY A 104 -8.66 6.04 0.18
C GLY A 104 -7.51 6.14 -0.83
N THR A 105 -6.54 7.04 -0.63
CA THR A 105 -5.42 7.27 -1.55
C THR A 105 -4.49 6.06 -1.63
N LEU A 106 -4.14 5.47 -0.50
CA LEU A 106 -3.29 4.28 -0.42
C LEU A 106 -3.96 3.06 -1.09
N SER A 107 -5.28 2.94 -0.99
CA SER A 107 -6.04 1.86 -1.65
C SER A 107 -6.05 1.96 -3.19
N ASN A 108 -5.76 3.15 -3.71
CA ASN A 108 -5.69 3.45 -5.14
C ASN A 108 -4.25 3.51 -5.66
N LEU A 109 -3.26 3.30 -4.79
CA LEU A 109 -1.85 3.28 -5.17
C LEU A 109 -1.61 2.17 -6.19
N GLY A 110 -1.02 2.52 -7.35
CA GLY A 110 -0.72 1.57 -8.42
C GLY A 110 -1.91 1.18 -9.32
N LYS A 111 -3.14 1.60 -9.01
CA LYS A 111 -4.28 1.40 -9.92
C LYS A 111 -4.20 2.41 -11.08
N ARG A 112 -4.29 1.91 -12.32
CA ARG A 112 -4.39 2.79 -13.50
C ARG A 112 -5.80 3.38 -13.58
N ILE A 113 -5.90 4.68 -13.86
CA ILE A 113 -7.19 5.32 -14.13
C ILE A 113 -7.74 4.74 -15.45
N GLY A 114 -8.77 3.90 -15.34
CA GLY A 114 -9.51 3.42 -16.50
C GLY A 114 -10.31 4.56 -17.13
N ARG A 115 -10.04 4.90 -18.39
CA ARG A 115 -10.89 5.82 -19.15
C ARG A 115 -11.98 5.02 -19.86
N PHE A 116 -13.22 5.18 -19.44
CA PHE A 116 -14.37 4.69 -20.20
C PHE A 116 -14.63 5.65 -21.37
N LYS A 117 -14.61 5.12 -22.60
CA LYS A 117 -15.04 5.88 -23.80
C LYS A 117 -16.52 5.57 -24.03
N PRO A 118 -17.45 6.51 -23.76
CA PRO A 118 -18.85 6.29 -24.10
C PRO A 118 -18.98 6.24 -25.62
N ILE A 119 -19.55 5.15 -26.14
CA ILE A 119 -19.98 5.08 -27.54
C ILE A 119 -21.32 5.80 -27.61
N LEU A 120 -21.32 7.03 -28.11
CA LEU A 120 -22.54 7.76 -28.40
C LEU A 120 -23.16 7.16 -29.69
N ALA A 121 -24.05 6.19 -29.54
CA ALA A 121 -24.87 5.72 -30.65
C ALA A 121 -26.06 6.68 -30.80
N ILE A 122 -25.88 7.76 -31.58
CA ILE A 122 -26.98 8.58 -32.08
C ILE A 122 -26.94 8.52 -33.61
N SER A 123 -27.71 7.60 -34.17
CA SER A 123 -28.42 7.73 -35.46
C SER A 123 -29.44 6.58 -35.43
N ARG A 124 -30.75 6.83 -35.51
CA ARG A 124 -31.42 7.42 -36.67
C ARG A 124 -32.81 7.89 -36.22
N ALA A 125 -33.04 9.20 -36.30
CA ALA A 125 -34.38 9.75 -36.26
C ALA A 125 -35.01 9.58 -37.65
N GLU A 126 -36.29 9.20 -37.64
CA GLU A 126 -37.33 9.54 -38.62
C GLU A 126 -37.15 9.06 -40.07
N ASP A 127 -37.68 7.86 -40.32
CA ASP A 127 -38.32 7.49 -41.59
C ASP A 127 -39.56 6.64 -41.24
N ALA A 128 -40.70 7.28 -40.96
CA ALA A 128 -42.04 6.68 -40.98
C ALA A 128 -43.14 7.75 -41.02
#